data_AF-A0A2R6CT64-F1
#
_entry.id   AF-A0A2R6CT64-F1
#
_cell.length_a   1.000
_cell.length_b   1.000
_cell.length_c   1.000
_cell.angle_alpha   90.00
_cell.angle_beta   90.00
_cell.angle_gamma   90.00
#
_symmetry.space_group_name_H-M   'P 1'
#
loop_
_entity.id
_entity.type
_entity.pdbx_description
1 polymer ?
#
loop_
_entity_poly.entity_id
_entity_poly.type
_entity_poly.pdbx_seq_one_letter_code
_entity_poly.pdbx_strand_id
1 'polypeptide(L)' 'MLSKGCEQCAKGGKMVLFVYGYCDQRDCFYCPLGENRKNVTDVYANERKVECDQDVIDEARRMDALGSSITGGEPQEV' A
#
# COMPACT_ATOMS: atom_id res chain seq x y z
N MET A 1 5.96 -19.28 16.08
CA MET A 1 6.92 -18.52 15.26
C MET A 1 6.12 -17.63 14.33
N LEU A 2 6.46 -16.35 14.20
CA LEU A 2 5.77 -15.44 13.28
C LEU A 2 6.27 -15.69 11.84
N SER A 3 5.48 -15.30 10.84
CA SER A 3 5.98 -15.32 9.46
C SER A 3 7.06 -14.25 9.28
N LYS A 4 7.98 -14.44 8.34
CA LYS A 4 9.05 -13.47 8.05
C LYS A 4 8.51 -12.06 7.75
N GLY A 5 7.36 -11.97 7.08
CA GLY A 5 6.70 -10.69 6.81
C GLY A 5 6.19 -10.00 8.09
N CYS A 6 5.66 -10.76 9.05
CA CYS A 6 5.25 -10.21 10.35
C CYS A 6 6.46 -9.72 11.16
N GLU A 7 7.57 -10.46 11.14
CA GLU A 7 8.81 -10.05 11.80
C GLU A 7 9.40 -8.77 11.19
N GLN A 8 9.35 -8.62 9.86
CA GLN A 8 9.78 -7.40 9.16
C GLN A 8 8.86 -6.22 9.49
N CYS A 9 7.54 -6.45 9.51
CA CYS A 9 6.56 -5.42 9.86
C CYS A 9 6.76 -4.90 11.29
N ALA A 10 6.99 -5.79 12.27
CA ALA A 10 7.23 -5.41 13.65
C ALA A 10 8.49 -4.53 13.84
N LYS A 11 9.44 -4.63 12.91
CA LYS A 11 10.67 -3.82 12.88
C LYS A 11 10.50 -2.52 12.07
N GLY A 12 9.32 -2.27 11.50
CA GLY A 12 9.08 -1.13 10.60
C GLY A 12 9.73 -1.28 9.22
N GLY A 13 10.26 -2.45 8.87
CA GLY A 13 11.01 -2.67 7.63
C GLY A 13 10.15 -3.01 6.42
N LYS A 14 8.82 -2.87 6.50
CA LYS A 14 7.90 -3.21 5.41
C LYS A 14 7.22 -1.94 4.91
N MET A 15 7.53 -1.52 3.68
CA MET A 15 6.84 -0.41 3.02
C MET A 15 5.39 -0.80 2.71
N VAL A 16 4.44 0.13 2.83
CA VAL A 16 3.07 -0.09 2.36
C VAL A 16 2.85 0.66 1.06
N LEU A 17 2.73 -0.06 -0.05
CA LEU A 17 2.38 0.50 -1.36
C LEU A 17 0.86 0.40 -1.56
N PHE A 18 0.18 1.52 -1.46
CA PHE A 18 -1.21 1.68 -1.83
C PHE A 18 -1.28 2.04 -3.32
N VAL A 19 -1.80 1.13 -4.16
CA VAL A 19 -1.81 1.29 -5.62
C VAL A 19 -2.94 2.24 -6.06
N TYR A 20 -4.18 1.97 -5.66
CA TYR A 20 -5.32 2.86 -5.88
C TYR A 20 -6.50 2.43 -5.00
N GLY A 21 -7.58 3.22 -4.99
CA GLY A 21 -8.76 3.02 -4.16
C GLY A 21 -9.94 2.27 -4.78
N TYR A 22 -9.89 1.92 -6.07
CA TYR A 22 -10.95 1.18 -6.77
C TYR A 22 -11.08 -0.27 -6.30
N CYS A 23 -12.34 -0.72 -6.18
CA CYS A 23 -12.72 -2.09 -5.85
C CYS A 23 -14.14 -2.33 -6.41
N ASP A 24 -14.24 -2.57 -7.71
CA ASP A 24 -15.50 -2.59 -8.45
C ASP A 24 -16.33 -3.84 -8.19
N GLN A 25 -15.67 -4.97 -7.91
CA GLN A 25 -16.39 -6.22 -7.65
C GLN A 25 -16.86 -6.36 -6.20
N ARG A 26 -16.51 -5.43 -5.31
CA ARG A 26 -16.76 -5.57 -3.87
C ARG A 26 -17.10 -4.25 -3.21
N ASP A 27 -18.30 -4.18 -2.65
CA ASP A 27 -18.68 -3.12 -1.70
C ASP A 27 -18.76 -3.71 -0.28
N CYS A 28 -17.59 -3.93 0.32
CA CYS A 28 -17.49 -4.56 1.63
C CYS A 28 -17.96 -3.59 2.73
N PHE A 29 -19.01 -3.96 3.48
CA PHE A 29 -19.52 -3.17 4.61
C PHE A 29 -18.48 -2.93 5.74
N TYR A 30 -17.41 -3.73 5.78
CA TYR A 30 -16.32 -3.64 6.75
C TYR A 30 -15.04 -3.05 6.16
N CYS A 31 -15.08 -2.49 4.94
CA CYS A 31 -13.89 -1.94 4.30
C CYS A 31 -13.26 -0.85 5.19
N PRO A 32 -11.99 -1.01 5.60
CA PRO A 32 -11.34 -0.07 6.50
C PRO A 32 -10.82 1.19 5.80
N LEU A 33 -10.91 1.28 4.47
CA LEU A 33 -10.50 2.47 3.74
C LEU A 33 -11.40 3.65 4.12
N GLY A 34 -10.77 4.80 4.42
CA GLY A 34 -11.49 6.05 4.55
C GLY A 34 -12.08 6.50 3.21
N GLU A 35 -13.15 7.29 3.25
CA GLU A 35 -13.84 7.80 2.05
C GLU A 35 -12.90 8.58 1.12
N ASN A 36 -11.87 9.24 1.66
CA ASN A 36 -10.85 9.95 0.88
C ASN A 36 -9.85 9.04 0.16
N ARG A 37 -9.90 7.72 0.40
CA ARG A 37 -9.03 6.71 -0.22
C ARG A 37 -9.81 5.70 -1.05
N LYS A 38 -11.14 5.77 -1.09
CA LYS A 38 -11.99 4.90 -1.93
C LYS A 38 -12.19 5.54 -3.30
N ASN A 39 -12.24 4.72 -4.36
CA ASN A 39 -12.55 5.14 -5.73
C ASN A 39 -11.66 6.30 -6.24
N VAL A 40 -10.41 6.33 -5.79
CA VAL A 40 -9.39 7.29 -6.23
C VAL A 40 -8.28 6.57 -6.98
N THR A 41 -7.67 7.26 -7.94
CA THR A 41 -6.49 6.78 -8.69
C THR A 41 -5.17 7.02 -7.97
N ASP A 42 -5.19 7.74 -6.84
CA ASP A 42 -3.96 8.16 -6.17
C ASP A 42 -3.17 6.97 -5.61
N VAL A 43 -1.89 6.91 -5.98
CA VAL A 43 -0.92 5.93 -5.48
C VAL A 43 -0.14 6.53 -4.31
N TYR A 44 0.17 5.72 -3.29
CA TYR A 44 1.00 6.15 -2.16
C TYR A 44 2.02 5.08 -1.76
N ALA A 45 3.24 5.52 -1.48
CA ALA A 45 4.25 4.72 -0.79
C ALA A 45 4.32 5.25 0.65
N ASN A 46 3.89 4.43 1.61
CA ASN A 46 3.56 4.87 2.97
C ASN A 46 2.59 6.07 2.92
N GLU A 47 2.90 7.19 3.55
CA GLU A 47 2.10 8.42 3.51
C GLU A 47 2.44 9.34 2.33
N ARG A 48 3.50 9.06 1.57
CA ARG A 48 3.96 9.89 0.45
C ARG A 48 3.15 9.59 -0.81
N LYS A 49 2.56 10.62 -1.41
CA LYS A 49 1.90 10.52 -2.71
C LYS A 49 2.94 10.24 -3.81
N VAL A 50 2.61 9.30 -4.69
CA VAL A 50 3.46 8.87 -5.80
C VAL A 50 2.99 9.56 -7.07
N GLU A 51 3.89 10.32 -7.70
CA GLU A 51 3.64 11.00 -8.98
C GLU A 51 4.32 10.25 -10.13
N CYS A 52 5.35 9.45 -9.82
CA CYS A 52 6.03 8.56 -10.76
C CYS A 52 6.62 7.33 -10.07
N ASP A 53 6.93 6.27 -10.82
CA ASP A 53 7.49 5.02 -10.27
C ASP A 53 8.76 5.24 -9.42
N GLN A 54 9.55 6.27 -9.74
CA GLN A 54 10.76 6.60 -8.99
C GLN A 54 10.44 7.00 -7.54
N ASP A 55 9.28 7.60 -7.26
CA ASP A 55 8.87 7.96 -5.89
C ASP A 55 8.74 6.72 -5.01
N VAL A 56 8.24 5.61 -5.57
CA VAL A 56 8.11 4.32 -4.87
C VAL A 56 9.49 3.76 -4.51
N ILE A 57 10.41 3.78 -5.47
CA ILE A 57 11.78 3.29 -5.27
C ILE A 57 12.53 4.16 -4.27
N ASP A 58 12.35 5.47 -4.34
CA ASP A 58 12.97 6.42 -3.42
C ASP A 58 12.45 6.22 -1.99
N GLU A 59 11.14 6.02 -1.81
CA GLU A 59 10.57 5.76 -0.49
C GLU A 59 11.05 4.43 0.09
N ALA A 60 11.08 3.37 -0.71
CA ALA A 60 11.61 2.08 -0.29
C ALA A 60 13.07 2.17 0.19
N ARG A 61 13.89 2.97 -0.51
CA ARG A 61 15.29 3.22 -0.12
C ARG A 61 15.41 4.08 1.14
N ARG A 62 14.57 5.12 1.28
CA ARG A 62 14.60 6.03 2.45
C ARG A 62 14.33 5.33 3.77
N MET A 63 13.50 4.28 3.76
CA MET A 63 13.16 3.51 4.95
C MET A 63 13.95 2.21 5.11
N ASP A 64 14.95 1.96 4.24
CA ASP A 64 15.69 0.69 4.18
C ASP A 64 14.76 -0.54 4.12
N ALA A 65 13.77 -0.48 3.22
CA ALA A 65 12.71 -1.49 3.16
C ALA A 65 13.27 -2.90 2.90
N LEU A 66 12.87 -3.85 3.74
CA LEU A 66 13.16 -5.29 3.61
C LEU A 66 12.10 -6.03 2.78
N GLY A 67 11.04 -5.33 2.39
CA GLY A 67 9.91 -5.83 1.62
C GLY A 67 8.79 -4.80 1.54
N SER A 68 7.70 -5.13 0.83
CA SER A 68 6.54 -4.27 0.70
C SER A 68 5.22 -5.03 0.79
N SER A 69 4.21 -4.41 1.39
CA SER A 69 2.79 -4.76 1.21
C SER A 69 2.29 -4.04 -0.02
N ILE A 70 1.70 -4.75 -0.98
CA ILE A 70 0.96 -4.13 -2.09
C ILE A 70 -0.52 -4.23 -1.75
N THR A 71 -1.21 -3.10 -1.71
CA THR A 71 -2.59 -2.97 -1.24
C THR A 71 -3.31 -1.85 -2.01
N GLY A 72 -4.57 -1.60 -1.70
CA GLY A 72 -5.37 -0.55 -2.31
C GLY A 72 -6.81 -0.67 -1.85
N GLY A 73 -7.73 -0.48 -2.80
CA GLY A 73 -8.93 -1.31 -2.90
C GLY A 73 -8.54 -2.71 -3.36
N GLU A 74 -8.84 -3.08 -4.61
CA GLU A 74 -8.35 -4.32 -5.22
C GLU A 74 -7.23 -3.99 -6.23
N PRO A 75 -5.95 -4.13 -5.85
CA PRO A 75 -4.81 -3.68 -6.66
C PRO A 75 -4.59 -4.47 -7.96
N GLN A 76 -5.37 -5.52 -8.22
CA GLN A 76 -5.34 -6.30 -9.46
C GLN A 76 -6.54 -6.05 -10.37
N GLU A 77 -7.54 -5.28 -9.94
CA GLU A 77 -8.70 -4.96 -10.78
C GLU A 77 -8.31 -3.94 -11.85
N VAL A 78 -8.46 -4.34 -13.12
CA VAL A 78 -8.12 -3.53 -14.31
C VAL A 78 -9.36 -2.84 -14.86
#